data_AF-A0A4Q2ZAI0-F1
#
_entry.id   AF-A0A4Q2ZAI0-F1
#
_cell.length_a   1.000
_cell.length_b   1.000
_cell.length_c   1.000
_cell.angle_alpha   90.00
_cell.angle_beta   90.00
_cell.angle_gamma   90.00
#
_symmetry.space_group_name_H-M   'P 1'
#
loop_
_entity.id
_entity.type
_entity.pdbx_description
1 polymer ?
#
loop_
_entity_poly.entity_id
_entity_poly.type
_entity_poly.pdbx_seq_one_letter_code
_entity_poly.pdbx_strand_id
1 'polypeptide(L)'
;MKKLLIALPLLLLVAVLAYQGRSHDPAKKGEPPSLEPRFDWTGIRKELEAENLGGRVDESSAYGRYLSSLETMDGPALIAAWDELKASHLPGPVAERLEPSLLGTLMRKDVELALVRFASHVGDPPGGISSQLFNGFRDLSERLPLKAAQWLDQNVAAGNFGTDTAPMISGDTPVRVTYERELIRSLLRSGPDRAEARLMALPEKWRIMTLAGSDSPQGQPAYGMLVRKFMGPEQQQQEFMRMATSAAYHGGADGVAQLLDRISATADERENIIRGTPIPPGSGNR
;
A
#
# COMPACT_ATOMS: atom_id res chain seq x y z
N MET A 1 -7.97 -17.07 46.54
CA MET A 1 -9.05 -16.07 46.43
C MET A 1 -8.54 -14.93 45.54
N LYS A 2 -8.73 -15.03 44.20
CA LYS A 2 -9.65 -14.19 43.41
C LYS A 2 -9.68 -12.71 43.81
N LYS A 3 -9.00 -11.84 43.02
CA LYS A 3 -9.67 -10.81 42.20
C LYS A 3 -8.70 -10.22 41.16
N LEU A 4 -9.05 -10.52 39.92
CA LEU A 4 -8.59 -9.98 38.66
C LEU A 4 -9.09 -8.52 38.57
N LEU A 5 -8.26 -7.57 38.16
CA LEU A 5 -8.70 -6.25 37.70
C LEU A 5 -8.10 -5.99 36.33
N ILE A 6 -8.89 -6.42 35.33
CA ILE A 6 -8.77 -6.07 33.91
C ILE A 6 -9.14 -4.60 33.80
N ALA A 7 -8.19 -3.75 33.46
CA ALA A 7 -8.45 -2.34 33.14
C ALA A 7 -7.47 -1.84 32.09
N LEU A 8 -7.40 -2.49 30.93
CA LEU A 8 -6.75 -1.95 29.73
C LEU A 8 -7.35 -2.63 28.49
N PRO A 9 -8.51 -2.12 28.02
CA PRO A 9 -8.59 -1.77 26.60
C PRO A 9 -9.44 -0.51 26.31
N LEU A 10 -9.69 0.38 27.28
CA LEU A 10 -10.54 1.56 27.05
C LEU A 10 -9.80 2.84 26.61
N LEU A 11 -8.48 2.89 26.73
CA LEU A 11 -7.69 4.10 26.44
C LEU A 11 -7.33 4.28 24.95
N LEU A 12 -7.46 3.25 24.12
CA LEU A 12 -7.23 3.34 22.67
C LEU A 12 -8.48 3.71 21.87
N LEU A 13 -9.69 3.50 22.41
CA LEU A 13 -10.94 3.93 21.76
C LEU A 13 -11.17 5.44 21.87
N VAL A 14 -10.57 6.10 22.86
CA VAL A 14 -10.70 7.55 23.05
C VAL A 14 -9.81 8.35 22.09
N ALA A 15 -8.69 7.78 21.62
CA ALA A 15 -7.80 8.47 20.68
C ALA A 15 -8.39 8.59 19.26
N VAL A 16 -9.24 7.64 18.84
CA VAL A 16 -9.94 7.70 17.54
C VAL A 16 -11.15 8.65 17.60
N LEU A 17 -11.77 8.82 18.76
CA LEU A 17 -12.84 9.81 18.96
C LEU A 17 -12.32 11.23 19.22
N ALA A 18 -11.11 11.38 19.75
CA ALA A 18 -10.53 12.70 20.04
C ALA A 18 -10.07 13.49 18.80
N TYR A 19 -9.90 12.84 17.63
CA TYR A 19 -9.64 13.57 16.38
C TYR A 19 -10.91 14.24 15.82
N GLN A 20 -12.10 13.81 16.24
CA GLN A 20 -13.38 14.37 15.80
C GLN A 20 -13.96 15.45 16.74
N GLY A 21 -13.25 15.79 17.83
CA GLY A 21 -13.80 16.62 18.92
C GLY A 21 -12.91 17.79 19.31
N ARG A 22 -12.62 18.72 18.39
CA ARG A 22 -12.13 20.06 18.76
C ARG A 22 -13.13 21.11 18.29
N SER A 23 -14.08 21.40 19.17
CA SER A 23 -15.11 22.43 19.00
C SER A 23 -14.51 23.83 19.06
N HIS A 24 -14.83 24.61 18.03
CA HIS A 24 -14.76 26.07 18.02
C HIS A 24 -15.82 26.68 18.95
N ASP A 25 -15.49 27.87 19.47
CA ASP A 25 -16.29 28.73 20.35
C ASP A 25 -17.68 29.06 19.76
N PRO A 26 -18.72 29.33 20.59
CA PRO A 26 -20.08 29.55 20.12
C PRO A 26 -20.38 31.03 19.92
N ALA A 27 -20.56 31.50 18.68
CA ALA A 27 -21.44 32.64 18.37
C ALA A 27 -21.57 32.90 16.85
N LYS A 28 -22.73 32.54 16.28
CA LYS A 28 -23.69 33.44 15.61
C LYS A 28 -24.72 32.61 14.83
N LYS A 29 -26.01 32.86 15.09
CA LYS A 29 -27.14 32.36 14.30
C LYS A 29 -27.09 32.99 12.90
N GLY A 30 -26.43 32.28 11.99
CA GLY A 30 -26.58 32.38 10.55
C GLY A 30 -26.29 30.97 10.06
N GLU A 31 -27.23 30.38 9.33
CA GLU A 31 -27.04 29.08 8.70
C GLU A 31 -25.71 29.11 7.92
N PRO A 32 -24.73 28.24 8.24
CA PRO A 32 -23.45 28.30 7.56
C PRO A 32 -23.69 28.01 6.07
N PRO A 33 -23.13 28.80 5.13
CA PRO A 33 -23.17 28.43 3.74
C PRO A 33 -22.55 27.03 3.64
N SER A 34 -23.28 26.07 3.07
CA SER A 34 -22.72 24.73 2.84
C SER A 34 -21.52 24.89 1.90
N LEU A 35 -20.33 24.89 2.47
CA LEU A 35 -19.05 24.98 1.76
C LEU A 35 -18.69 23.68 1.04
N GLU A 36 -19.61 22.71 1.00
CA GLU A 36 -19.40 21.45 0.34
C GLU A 36 -19.76 21.57 -1.15
N PRO A 37 -18.80 21.36 -2.06
CA PRO A 37 -19.06 21.31 -3.49
C PRO A 37 -19.99 20.13 -3.79
N ARG A 38 -21.26 20.44 -4.09
CA ARG A 38 -22.23 19.44 -4.56
C ARG A 38 -22.01 19.19 -6.04
N PHE A 39 -21.79 17.94 -6.40
CA PHE A 39 -21.63 17.56 -7.80
C PHE A 39 -22.99 17.39 -8.48
N ASP A 40 -23.10 17.82 -9.73
CA ASP A 40 -24.24 17.48 -10.58
C ASP A 40 -24.11 16.04 -11.08
N TRP A 41 -24.36 15.06 -10.20
CA TRP A 41 -24.29 13.64 -10.53
C TRP A 41 -25.21 13.26 -11.69
N THR A 42 -26.34 13.95 -11.85
CA THR A 42 -27.27 13.69 -12.94
C THR A 42 -26.70 14.16 -14.27
N GLY A 43 -26.08 15.35 -14.31
CA GLY A 43 -25.37 15.87 -15.47
C GLY A 43 -24.19 14.98 -15.86
N ILE A 44 -23.36 14.62 -14.88
CA ILE A 44 -22.21 13.72 -15.08
C ILE A 44 -22.69 12.38 -15.63
N ARG A 45 -23.74 11.78 -15.04
CA ARG A 45 -24.32 10.54 -15.52
C ARG A 45 -24.77 10.62 -16.97
N LYS A 46 -25.56 11.63 -17.32
CA LYS A 46 -26.07 11.80 -18.69
C LYS A 46 -24.93 11.90 -19.71
N GLU A 47 -23.86 12.60 -19.36
CA GLU A 47 -22.68 12.73 -20.20
C GLU A 47 -21.94 11.39 -20.34
N LEU A 48 -21.67 10.71 -19.23
CA LEU A 48 -21.00 9.40 -19.24
C LEU A 48 -21.81 8.30 -19.94
N GLU A 49 -23.14 8.39 -19.95
CA GLU A 49 -24.03 7.48 -20.68
C GLU A 49 -24.17 7.84 -22.18
N ALA A 50 -24.11 9.13 -22.52
CA ALA A 50 -24.23 9.61 -23.90
C ALA A 50 -22.93 9.48 -24.69
N GLU A 51 -21.78 9.52 -24.02
CA GLU A 51 -20.47 9.54 -24.66
C GLU A 51 -19.76 8.18 -24.64
N ASN A 52 -19.37 7.70 -25.83
CA ASN A 52 -18.18 6.86 -25.98
C ASN A 52 -16.94 7.76 -25.76
N LEU A 53 -16.65 8.10 -24.51
CA LEU A 53 -15.48 8.88 -24.08
C LEU A 53 -14.16 8.17 -24.43
N GLY A 54 -13.80 8.20 -25.72
CA GLY A 54 -12.51 7.79 -26.28
C GLY A 54 -11.65 8.98 -26.72
N GLY A 55 -12.09 10.21 -26.41
CA GLY A 55 -11.42 11.47 -26.75
C GLY A 55 -11.06 12.33 -25.54
N ARG A 56 -10.46 13.51 -25.79
CA ARG A 56 -10.12 14.50 -24.76
C ARG A 56 -11.42 15.01 -24.09
N VAL A 57 -11.49 14.93 -22.77
CA VAL A 57 -12.60 15.46 -21.97
C VAL A 57 -12.64 16.98 -22.12
N ASP A 58 -13.80 17.54 -22.46
CA ASP A 58 -14.02 18.98 -22.49
C ASP A 58 -14.08 19.52 -21.05
N GLU A 59 -13.24 20.50 -20.71
CA GLU A 59 -13.22 21.14 -19.40
C GLU A 59 -14.55 21.83 -19.06
N SER A 60 -15.32 22.22 -20.08
CA SER A 60 -16.64 22.82 -19.93
C SER A 60 -17.76 21.79 -19.72
N SER A 61 -17.47 20.49 -19.79
CA SER A 61 -18.44 19.43 -19.57
C SER A 61 -18.73 19.22 -18.07
N ALA A 62 -19.78 18.48 -17.73
CA ALA A 62 -20.07 18.14 -16.34
C ALA A 62 -18.97 17.23 -15.77
N TYR A 63 -18.46 16.29 -16.57
CA TYR A 63 -17.34 15.44 -16.17
C TYR A 63 -16.01 16.21 -16.08
N GLY A 64 -15.73 17.15 -16.99
CA GLY A 64 -14.54 18.01 -16.94
C GLY A 64 -14.51 18.92 -15.71
N ARG A 65 -15.66 19.52 -15.36
CA ARG A 65 -15.83 20.28 -14.11
C ARG A 65 -15.66 19.41 -12.87
N TYR A 66 -16.17 18.17 -12.90
CA TYR A 66 -15.97 17.21 -11.82
C TYR A 66 -14.47 16.98 -11.58
N LEU A 67 -13.71 16.59 -12.61
CA LEU A 67 -12.27 16.33 -12.50
C LEU A 67 -11.52 17.58 -12.02
N SER A 68 -11.84 18.74 -12.55
CA SER A 68 -11.22 20.01 -12.15
C SER A 68 -11.49 20.35 -10.68
N SER A 69 -12.70 20.06 -10.20
CA SER A 69 -13.08 20.33 -8.81
C SER A 69 -12.31 19.43 -7.84
N LEU A 70 -12.08 18.14 -8.19
CA LEU A 70 -11.30 17.21 -7.35
C LEU A 70 -9.90 17.74 -7.01
N GLU A 71 -9.23 18.40 -7.96
CA GLU A 71 -7.89 18.96 -7.74
C GLU A 71 -7.86 20.09 -6.70
N THR A 72 -8.99 20.76 -6.49
CA THR A 72 -9.12 21.86 -5.52
C THR A 72 -9.59 21.40 -4.13
N MET A 73 -10.14 20.18 -4.02
CA MET A 73 -10.64 19.64 -2.76
C MET A 73 -9.51 19.19 -1.84
N ASP A 74 -9.79 19.23 -0.53
CA ASP A 74 -8.96 18.61 0.51
C ASP A 74 -9.47 17.19 0.85
N GLY A 75 -8.76 16.49 1.75
CA GLY A 75 -9.09 15.12 2.14
C GLY A 75 -10.54 14.96 2.62
N PRO A 76 -11.00 15.72 3.63
CA PRO A 76 -12.38 15.67 4.11
C PRO A 76 -13.42 15.96 3.02
N ALA A 77 -13.20 16.94 2.14
CA ALA A 77 -14.12 17.23 1.04
C ALA A 77 -14.18 16.08 0.02
N LEU A 78 -13.06 15.40 -0.26
CA LEU A 78 -13.03 14.23 -1.13
C LEU A 78 -13.76 13.02 -0.51
N ILE A 79 -13.74 12.88 0.82
CA ILE A 79 -14.55 11.88 1.53
C ILE A 79 -16.04 12.21 1.44
N ALA A 80 -16.42 13.46 1.68
CA ALA A 80 -17.82 13.88 1.55
C ALA A 80 -18.34 13.64 0.12
N ALA A 81 -17.53 13.98 -0.88
CA ALA A 81 -17.82 13.71 -2.29
C ALA A 81 -18.00 12.23 -2.60
N TRP A 82 -17.15 11.37 -2.02
CA TRP A 82 -17.30 9.92 -2.15
C TRP A 82 -18.63 9.44 -1.54
N ASP A 83 -18.95 9.90 -0.34
CA ASP A 83 -20.19 9.52 0.34
C ASP A 83 -21.44 10.00 -0.44
N GLU A 84 -21.38 11.20 -1.01
CA GLU A 84 -22.42 11.73 -1.91
C GLU A 84 -22.57 10.87 -3.17
N LEU A 85 -21.44 10.46 -3.79
CA LEU A 85 -21.44 9.54 -4.92
C LEU A 85 -22.14 8.22 -4.57
N LYS A 86 -21.82 7.62 -3.41
CA LYS A 86 -22.48 6.37 -2.97
C LYS A 86 -23.97 6.56 -2.70
N ALA A 87 -24.37 7.72 -2.17
CA ALA A 87 -25.77 8.06 -1.90
C ALA A 87 -26.59 8.40 -3.16
N SER A 88 -25.94 8.81 -4.25
CA SER A 88 -26.59 9.21 -5.49
C SER A 88 -27.20 8.05 -6.32
N HIS A 89 -26.96 6.80 -5.90
CA HIS A 89 -27.48 5.58 -6.54
C HIS A 89 -27.26 5.54 -8.07
N LEU A 90 -26.09 5.99 -8.53
CA LEU A 90 -25.73 5.91 -9.95
C LEU A 90 -25.66 4.46 -10.44
N PRO A 91 -25.91 4.22 -11.73
CA PRO A 91 -25.67 2.91 -12.33
C PRO A 91 -24.21 2.46 -12.12
N GLY A 92 -24.01 1.16 -11.86
CA GLY A 92 -22.69 0.58 -11.59
C GLY A 92 -21.57 1.05 -12.52
N PRO A 93 -21.74 0.97 -13.87
CA PRO A 93 -20.70 1.41 -14.81
C PRO A 93 -20.31 2.90 -14.69
N VAL A 94 -21.25 3.75 -14.27
CA VAL A 94 -21.01 5.18 -14.07
C VAL A 94 -20.23 5.39 -12.77
N ALA A 95 -20.64 4.74 -11.68
CA ALA A 95 -19.93 4.79 -10.40
C ALA A 95 -18.50 4.25 -10.52
N GLU A 96 -18.31 3.09 -11.17
CA GLU A 96 -17.00 2.46 -11.41
C GLU A 96 -16.04 3.36 -12.20
N ARG A 97 -16.57 4.30 -13.00
CA ARG A 97 -15.77 5.28 -13.73
C ARG A 97 -15.38 6.49 -12.88
N LEU A 98 -16.22 6.87 -11.91
CA LEU A 98 -16.01 8.04 -11.06
C LEU A 98 -15.14 7.73 -9.84
N GLU A 99 -15.38 6.57 -9.20
CA GLU A 99 -14.72 6.14 -7.98
C GLU A 99 -13.18 6.19 -8.07
N PRO A 100 -12.50 5.67 -9.13
CA PRO A 100 -11.04 5.72 -9.21
C PRO A 100 -10.46 7.14 -9.23
N SER A 101 -11.20 8.12 -9.78
CA SER A 101 -10.74 9.51 -9.85
C SER A 101 -10.76 10.18 -8.46
N LEU A 102 -11.81 9.92 -7.68
CA LEU A 102 -11.93 10.39 -6.30
C LEU A 102 -10.87 9.74 -5.41
N LEU A 103 -10.80 8.40 -5.41
CA LEU A 103 -9.85 7.66 -4.59
C LEU A 103 -8.41 7.99 -4.96
N GLY A 104 -8.08 8.04 -6.26
CA GLY A 104 -6.75 8.40 -6.74
C GLY A 104 -6.34 9.82 -6.32
N THR A 105 -7.27 10.78 -6.36
CA THR A 105 -7.00 12.15 -5.89
C THR A 105 -6.83 12.23 -4.38
N LEU A 106 -7.65 11.50 -3.63
CA LEU A 106 -7.52 11.39 -2.18
C LEU A 106 -6.19 10.74 -1.79
N MET A 107 -5.78 9.65 -2.45
CA MET A 107 -4.49 8.99 -2.20
C MET A 107 -3.30 9.92 -2.40
N ARG A 108 -3.34 10.78 -3.43
CA ARG A 108 -2.29 11.77 -3.69
C ARG A 108 -2.23 12.86 -2.63
N LYS A 109 -3.38 13.32 -2.13
CA LYS A 109 -3.48 14.47 -1.22
C LYS A 109 -3.36 14.08 0.26
N ASP A 110 -3.96 12.96 0.65
CA ASP A 110 -4.01 12.47 2.02
C ASP A 110 -4.10 10.94 2.06
N VAL A 111 -2.96 10.28 1.80
CA VAL A 111 -2.85 8.81 1.77
C VAL A 111 -3.26 8.16 3.10
N GLU A 112 -3.01 8.82 4.24
CA GLU A 112 -3.32 8.26 5.55
C GLU A 112 -4.83 8.20 5.76
N LEU A 113 -5.54 9.30 5.49
CA LEU A 113 -7.00 9.35 5.55
C LEU A 113 -7.63 8.31 4.62
N ALA A 114 -7.10 8.21 3.40
CA ALA A 114 -7.58 7.30 2.39
C ALA A 114 -7.44 5.82 2.82
N LEU A 115 -6.25 5.43 3.29
CA LEU A 115 -5.97 4.08 3.77
C LEU A 115 -6.81 3.72 5.01
N VAL A 116 -7.13 4.68 5.86
CA VAL A 116 -8.01 4.47 7.02
C VAL A 116 -9.47 4.32 6.57
N ARG A 117 -9.96 5.21 5.69
CA ARG A 117 -11.36 5.20 5.24
C ARG A 117 -11.72 3.90 4.52
N PHE A 118 -10.84 3.44 3.65
CA PHE A 118 -11.09 2.32 2.74
C PHE A 118 -10.44 1.01 3.22
N ALA A 119 -10.01 0.96 4.48
CA ALA A 119 -9.34 -0.18 5.11
C ALA A 119 -10.07 -1.52 4.91
N SER A 120 -11.41 -1.54 4.93
CA SER A 120 -12.20 -2.76 4.72
C SER A 120 -12.03 -3.38 3.33
N HIS A 121 -11.62 -2.59 2.33
CA HIS A 121 -11.45 -3.05 0.94
C HIS A 121 -10.06 -3.65 0.67
N VAL A 122 -9.21 -3.78 1.69
CA VAL A 122 -7.85 -4.31 1.51
C VAL A 122 -7.87 -5.78 1.07
N GLY A 123 -8.81 -6.58 1.60
CA GLY A 123 -8.97 -7.98 1.27
C GLY A 123 -9.83 -8.27 0.03
N ASP A 124 -10.34 -7.24 -0.64
CA ASP A 124 -11.13 -7.39 -1.86
C ASP A 124 -10.31 -8.03 -2.98
N PRO A 125 -10.96 -8.67 -3.98
CA PRO A 125 -10.28 -9.22 -5.15
C PRO A 125 -9.35 -8.18 -5.81
N PRO A 126 -8.23 -8.62 -6.41
CA PRO A 126 -7.31 -7.71 -7.08
C PRO A 126 -8.01 -6.88 -8.16
N GLY A 127 -7.92 -5.56 -8.06
CA GLY A 127 -8.60 -4.61 -8.94
C GLY A 127 -9.23 -3.44 -8.18
N GLY A 128 -9.66 -2.40 -8.91
CA GLY A 128 -10.43 -1.30 -8.33
C GLY A 128 -9.77 -0.62 -7.11
N ILE A 129 -10.45 -0.69 -5.96
CA ILE A 129 -10.04 -0.05 -4.70
C ILE A 129 -8.83 -0.76 -4.07
N SER A 130 -8.82 -2.10 -4.00
CA SER A 130 -7.76 -2.87 -3.32
C SER A 130 -6.37 -2.60 -3.92
N SER A 131 -6.28 -2.52 -5.25
CA SER A 131 -5.04 -2.18 -5.97
C SER A 131 -4.57 -0.75 -5.68
N GLN A 132 -5.49 0.20 -5.58
CA GLN A 132 -5.15 1.59 -5.23
C GLN A 132 -4.69 1.70 -3.77
N LEU A 133 -5.32 0.97 -2.85
CA LEU A 133 -4.90 0.91 -1.45
C LEU A 133 -3.50 0.32 -1.31
N PHE A 134 -3.17 -0.74 -2.05
CA PHE A 134 -1.82 -1.31 -2.00
C PHE A 134 -0.78 -0.31 -2.52
N ASN A 135 -1.08 0.44 -3.58
CA ASN A 135 -0.18 1.49 -4.07
C ASN A 135 -0.04 2.65 -3.08
N GLY A 136 -1.14 3.07 -2.45
CA GLY A 136 -1.10 4.07 -1.38
C GLY A 136 -0.29 3.60 -0.17
N PHE A 137 -0.45 2.34 0.22
CA PHE A 137 0.33 1.72 1.28
C PHE A 137 1.82 1.64 0.93
N ARG A 138 2.16 1.28 -0.30
CA ARG A 138 3.55 1.30 -0.78
C ARG A 138 4.17 2.68 -0.60
N ASP A 139 3.51 3.72 -1.11
CA ASP A 139 3.98 5.11 -0.98
C ASP A 139 4.11 5.53 0.51
N LEU A 140 3.11 5.22 1.34
CA LEU A 140 3.18 5.46 2.77
C LEU A 140 4.36 4.72 3.42
N SER A 141 4.59 3.46 3.03
CA SER A 141 5.66 2.63 3.59
C SER A 141 7.04 3.18 3.21
N GLU A 142 7.20 3.69 2.00
CA GLU A 142 8.46 4.26 1.53
C GLU A 142 8.80 5.57 2.25
N ARG A 143 7.80 6.43 2.48
CA ARG A 143 7.98 7.74 3.12
C ARG A 143 8.00 7.67 4.65
N LEU A 144 7.10 6.88 5.23
CA LEU A 144 6.81 6.83 6.66
C LEU A 144 6.64 5.36 7.13
N PRO A 145 7.72 4.55 7.10
CA PRO A 145 7.64 3.10 7.35
C PRO A 145 7.06 2.73 8.72
N LEU A 146 7.27 3.56 9.75
CA LEU A 146 6.67 3.34 11.06
C LEU A 146 5.16 3.53 11.08
N LYS A 147 4.64 4.53 10.34
CA LYS A 147 3.19 4.72 10.22
C LYS A 147 2.56 3.60 9.40
N ALA A 148 3.21 3.18 8.32
CA ALA A 148 2.76 2.03 7.54
C ALA A 148 2.72 0.75 8.39
N ALA A 149 3.73 0.49 9.22
CA ALA A 149 3.74 -0.63 10.15
C ALA A 149 2.55 -0.58 11.13
N GLN A 150 2.29 0.59 11.74
CA GLN A 150 1.16 0.78 12.64
C GLN A 150 -0.19 0.56 11.95
N TRP A 151 -0.37 1.11 10.74
CA TRP A 151 -1.58 0.90 9.95
C TRP A 151 -1.76 -0.58 9.60
N LEU A 152 -0.68 -1.27 9.22
CA LEU A 152 -0.73 -2.69 8.88
C LEU A 152 -1.18 -3.51 10.10
N ASP A 153 -0.60 -3.24 11.27
CA ASP A 153 -0.97 -3.93 12.52
C ASP A 153 -2.43 -3.70 12.91
N GLN A 154 -2.93 -2.48 12.75
CA GLN A 154 -4.34 -2.15 12.98
C GLN A 154 -5.26 -2.94 12.04
N ASN A 155 -4.90 -3.06 10.75
CA ASN A 155 -5.70 -3.78 9.76
C ASN A 155 -5.67 -5.29 9.94
N VAL A 156 -4.53 -5.85 10.39
CA VAL A 156 -4.45 -7.25 10.79
C VAL A 156 -5.36 -7.51 12.00
N ALA A 157 -5.27 -6.67 13.04
CA ALA A 157 -6.11 -6.82 14.23
C ALA A 157 -7.61 -6.64 13.93
N ALA A 158 -7.96 -5.80 12.96
CA ALA A 158 -9.33 -5.62 12.50
C ALA A 158 -9.85 -6.76 11.60
N GLY A 159 -8.97 -7.63 11.10
CA GLY A 159 -9.32 -8.74 10.21
C GLY A 159 -9.57 -8.32 8.74
N ASN A 160 -9.15 -7.13 8.34
CA ASN A 160 -9.39 -6.53 7.02
C ASN A 160 -8.66 -7.22 5.86
N PHE A 161 -7.75 -8.16 6.17
CA PHE A 161 -7.06 -8.96 5.16
C PHE A 161 -7.82 -10.23 4.75
N GLY A 162 -8.96 -10.51 5.39
CA GLY A 162 -9.95 -11.49 4.90
C GLY A 162 -10.91 -10.85 3.90
N THR A 163 -11.88 -11.62 3.40
CA THR A 163 -12.97 -11.06 2.59
C THR A 163 -14.10 -10.57 3.49
N ASP A 164 -15.00 -9.74 2.97
CA ASP A 164 -16.23 -9.31 3.69
C ASP A 164 -17.05 -10.51 4.21
N THR A 165 -17.01 -11.64 3.50
CA THR A 165 -17.70 -12.88 3.85
C THR A 165 -16.87 -13.82 4.73
N ALA A 166 -15.58 -13.57 4.88
CA ALA A 166 -14.67 -14.35 5.72
C ALA A 166 -13.55 -13.46 6.29
N PRO A 167 -13.87 -12.53 7.22
CA PRO A 167 -12.86 -11.75 7.91
C PRO A 167 -11.87 -12.68 8.61
N MET A 168 -10.57 -12.44 8.44
CA MET A 168 -9.53 -13.29 9.00
C MET A 168 -8.73 -12.49 10.03
N ILE A 169 -9.07 -12.65 11.30
CA ILE A 169 -8.39 -11.99 12.43
C ILE A 169 -6.94 -12.47 12.57
N SER A 170 -6.64 -13.72 12.19
CA SER A 170 -5.25 -14.17 12.05
C SER A 170 -4.51 -13.44 10.93
N GLY A 171 -5.24 -12.85 9.98
CA GLY A 171 -4.73 -12.22 8.79
C GLY A 171 -4.02 -13.20 7.88
N ASP A 172 -4.29 -14.51 8.00
CA ASP A 172 -3.53 -15.59 7.38
C ASP A 172 -3.77 -15.71 5.84
N THR A 173 -3.67 -14.59 5.10
CA THR A 173 -3.95 -14.50 3.67
C THR A 173 -2.72 -14.12 2.83
N PRO A 174 -2.68 -14.55 1.54
CA PRO A 174 -1.66 -14.09 0.59
C PRO A 174 -1.65 -12.57 0.38
N VAL A 175 -2.79 -11.91 0.58
CA VAL A 175 -2.90 -10.44 0.49
C VAL A 175 -2.07 -9.80 1.59
N ARG A 176 -2.19 -10.24 2.85
CA ARG A 176 -1.37 -9.71 3.95
C ARG A 176 0.13 -9.86 3.65
N VAL A 177 0.55 -11.02 3.16
CA VAL A 177 1.95 -11.31 2.82
C VAL A 177 2.50 -10.29 1.82
N THR A 178 1.67 -9.84 0.87
CA THR A 178 2.05 -8.81 -0.10
C THR A 178 2.32 -7.46 0.57
N TYR A 179 1.49 -7.05 1.53
CA TYR A 179 1.69 -5.82 2.33
C TYR A 179 2.89 -5.94 3.26
N GLU A 180 3.05 -7.08 3.94
CA GLU A 180 4.20 -7.36 4.81
C GLU A 180 5.50 -7.30 3.99
N ARG A 181 5.53 -7.88 2.78
CA ARG A 181 6.70 -7.84 1.89
C ARG A 181 7.09 -6.41 1.53
N GLU A 182 6.12 -5.56 1.19
CA GLU A 182 6.38 -4.16 0.85
C GLU A 182 6.91 -3.38 2.07
N LEU A 183 6.33 -3.61 3.26
CA LEU A 183 6.83 -3.00 4.48
C LEU A 183 8.27 -3.45 4.79
N ILE A 184 8.56 -4.76 4.70
CA ILE A 184 9.91 -5.30 4.88
C ILE A 184 10.88 -4.65 3.90
N ARG A 185 10.50 -4.54 2.62
CA ARG A 185 11.32 -3.87 1.59
C ARG A 185 11.67 -2.43 1.98
N SER A 186 10.72 -1.66 2.47
CA SER A 186 10.98 -0.29 2.94
C SER A 186 11.83 -0.24 4.22
N LEU A 187 11.59 -1.15 5.16
CA LEU A 187 12.35 -1.25 6.41
C LEU A 187 13.80 -1.66 6.18
N LEU A 188 14.08 -2.53 5.20
CA LEU A 188 15.45 -2.92 4.84
C LEU A 188 16.33 -1.71 4.46
N ARG A 189 15.73 -0.66 3.91
CA ARG A 189 16.42 0.60 3.55
C ARG A 189 16.63 1.53 4.75
N SER A 190 15.67 1.58 5.68
CA SER A 190 15.57 2.63 6.70
C SER A 190 15.83 2.16 8.14
N GLY A 191 15.80 0.85 8.39
CA GLY A 191 16.00 0.23 9.69
C GLY A 191 16.06 -1.29 9.58
N PRO A 192 17.22 -1.87 9.20
CA PRO A 192 17.41 -3.32 9.06
C PRO A 192 16.97 -4.13 10.28
N ASP A 193 17.29 -3.66 11.50
CA ASP A 193 16.87 -4.31 12.75
C ASP A 193 15.34 -4.36 12.90
N ARG A 194 14.64 -3.35 12.36
CA ARG A 194 13.18 -3.32 12.36
C ARG A 194 12.59 -4.28 11.32
N ALA A 195 13.24 -4.42 10.16
CA ALA A 195 12.84 -5.44 9.19
C ALA A 195 12.99 -6.85 9.79
N GLU A 196 14.10 -7.11 10.49
CA GLU A 196 14.31 -8.36 11.19
C GLU A 196 13.25 -8.59 12.27
N ALA A 197 13.04 -7.61 13.16
CA ALA A 197 12.04 -7.70 14.22
C ALA A 197 10.63 -7.94 13.66
N ARG A 198 10.30 -7.30 12.53
CA ARG A 198 9.03 -7.49 11.84
C ARG A 198 8.89 -8.91 11.30
N LEU A 199 9.91 -9.47 10.64
CA LEU A 199 9.90 -10.86 10.20
C LEU A 199 9.76 -11.84 11.38
N MET A 200 10.45 -11.60 12.48
CA MET A 200 10.37 -12.45 13.67
C MET A 200 8.98 -12.48 14.29
N ALA A 201 8.24 -11.36 14.22
CA ALA A 201 6.87 -11.26 14.69
C ALA A 201 5.86 -12.01 13.80
N LEU A 202 6.22 -12.37 12.56
CA LEU A 202 5.37 -13.18 11.70
C LEU A 202 5.39 -14.65 12.09
N PRO A 203 4.28 -15.39 11.84
CA PRO A 203 4.27 -16.84 11.90
C PRO A 203 5.40 -17.42 11.04
N GLU A 204 6.08 -18.45 11.55
CA GLU A 204 7.28 -19.02 10.91
C GLU A 204 7.05 -19.41 9.45
N LYS A 205 5.90 -20.05 9.17
CA LYS A 205 5.46 -20.46 7.81
C LYS A 205 5.44 -19.32 6.78
N TRP A 206 5.44 -18.06 7.21
CA TRP A 206 5.31 -16.89 6.36
C TRP A 206 6.58 -16.05 6.24
N ARG A 207 7.56 -16.27 7.12
CA ARG A 207 8.79 -15.46 7.14
C ARG A 207 9.52 -15.54 5.80
N ILE A 208 9.71 -16.76 5.30
CA ILE A 208 10.38 -17.02 4.02
C ILE A 208 9.58 -16.39 2.87
N MET A 209 8.27 -16.62 2.83
CA MET A 209 7.41 -16.09 1.76
C MET A 209 7.35 -14.56 1.74
N THR A 210 7.39 -13.93 2.91
CA THR A 210 7.40 -12.46 3.06
C THR A 210 8.76 -11.88 2.70
N LEU A 211 9.84 -12.53 3.14
CA LEU A 211 11.20 -12.11 2.84
C LEU A 211 11.50 -12.27 1.35
N ALA A 212 11.16 -13.40 0.73
CA ALA A 212 11.42 -13.65 -0.69
C ALA A 212 10.93 -12.50 -1.59
N GLY A 213 11.84 -11.96 -2.42
CA GLY A 213 11.54 -10.85 -3.33
C GLY A 213 11.38 -9.47 -2.69
N SER A 214 11.72 -9.29 -1.40
CA SER A 214 11.68 -7.97 -0.74
C SER A 214 12.97 -7.16 -0.91
N ASP A 215 13.89 -7.61 -1.78
CA ASP A 215 15.12 -6.88 -2.05
C ASP A 215 14.83 -5.52 -2.72
N SER A 216 15.67 -4.54 -2.38
CA SER A 216 15.74 -3.25 -3.05
C SER A 216 17.22 -2.88 -3.19
N PRO A 217 17.62 -2.12 -4.22
CA PRO A 217 19.04 -1.79 -4.43
C PRO A 217 19.72 -1.22 -3.18
N GLN A 218 19.02 -0.36 -2.44
CA GLN A 218 19.54 0.26 -1.21
C GLN A 218 19.46 -0.68 0.01
N GLY A 219 18.54 -1.65 0.01
CA GLY A 219 18.37 -2.63 1.09
C GLY A 219 19.13 -3.95 0.88
N GLN A 220 19.83 -4.12 -0.25
CA GLN A 220 20.52 -5.37 -0.62
C GLN A 220 21.47 -5.94 0.46
N PRO A 221 22.32 -5.14 1.13
CA PRO A 221 23.19 -5.68 2.18
C PRO A 221 22.40 -6.29 3.34
N ALA A 222 21.40 -5.56 3.85
CA ALA A 222 20.51 -6.03 4.91
C ALA A 222 19.69 -7.25 4.45
N TYR A 223 19.17 -7.22 3.23
CA TYR A 223 18.43 -8.33 2.64
C TYR A 223 19.27 -9.62 2.63
N GLY A 224 20.52 -9.55 2.16
CA GLY A 224 21.42 -10.70 2.11
C GLY A 224 21.70 -11.29 3.49
N MET A 225 21.81 -10.45 4.53
CA MET A 225 21.92 -10.94 5.92
C MET A 225 20.66 -11.69 6.37
N LEU A 226 19.47 -11.15 6.07
CA LEU A 226 18.21 -11.79 6.46
C LEU A 226 17.96 -13.09 5.68
N VAL A 227 18.32 -13.16 4.40
CA VAL A 227 18.26 -14.39 3.60
C VAL A 227 19.11 -15.48 4.24
N ARG A 228 20.37 -15.17 4.59
CA ARG A 228 21.25 -16.14 5.27
C ARG A 228 20.73 -16.59 6.63
N LYS A 229 20.03 -15.69 7.33
CA LYS A 229 19.48 -15.95 8.67
C LYS A 229 18.22 -16.80 8.66
N PHE A 230 17.31 -16.57 7.71
CA PHE A 230 15.96 -17.13 7.74
C PHE A 230 15.68 -18.23 6.72
N MET A 231 16.51 -18.37 5.69
CA MET A 231 16.28 -19.34 4.62
C MET A 231 17.26 -20.52 4.72
N GLY A 232 16.83 -21.70 4.29
CA GLY A 232 17.74 -22.86 4.14
C GLY A 232 18.67 -22.70 2.94
N PRO A 233 19.78 -23.46 2.84
CA PRO A 233 20.80 -23.28 1.80
C PRO A 233 20.25 -23.26 0.37
N GLU A 234 19.30 -24.14 0.04
CA GLU A 234 18.67 -24.18 -1.29
C GLU A 234 17.87 -22.91 -1.60
N GLN A 235 17.09 -22.42 -0.64
CA GLN A 235 16.30 -21.19 -0.77
C GLN A 235 17.19 -19.95 -0.86
N GLN A 236 18.28 -19.91 -0.08
CA GLN A 236 19.28 -18.84 -0.18
C GLN A 236 19.87 -18.79 -1.58
N GLN A 237 20.27 -19.94 -2.12
CA GLN A 237 20.81 -20.03 -3.48
C GLN A 237 19.78 -19.53 -4.50
N GLN A 238 18.52 -19.97 -4.42
CA GLN A 238 17.46 -19.52 -5.32
C GLN A 238 17.24 -18.00 -5.26
N GLU A 239 17.24 -17.40 -4.07
CA GLU A 239 17.08 -15.95 -3.92
C GLU A 239 18.27 -15.16 -4.45
N PHE A 240 19.50 -15.57 -4.15
CA PHE A 240 20.68 -14.88 -4.68
C PHE A 240 20.80 -15.03 -6.19
N MET A 241 20.39 -16.18 -6.74
CA MET A 241 20.27 -16.42 -8.17
C MET A 241 19.26 -15.49 -8.85
N ARG A 242 18.09 -15.28 -8.21
CA ARG A 242 17.09 -14.31 -8.69
C ARG A 242 17.65 -12.89 -8.70
N MET A 243 18.31 -12.47 -7.62
CA MET A 243 18.94 -11.16 -7.52
C MET A 243 20.02 -10.98 -8.59
N ALA A 244 20.87 -11.99 -8.80
CA ALA A 244 21.92 -11.96 -9.81
C ALA A 244 21.38 -11.92 -11.23
N THR A 245 20.29 -12.64 -11.53
CA THR A 245 19.62 -12.57 -12.82
C THR A 245 19.08 -11.15 -13.10
N SER A 246 18.47 -10.51 -12.10
CA SER A 246 18.04 -9.10 -12.23
C SER A 246 19.22 -8.16 -12.43
N ALA A 247 20.32 -8.36 -11.70
CA ALA A 247 21.52 -7.56 -11.85
C ALA A 247 22.19 -7.75 -13.23
N ALA A 248 22.21 -8.97 -13.75
CA ALA A 248 22.69 -9.30 -15.09
C ALA A 248 21.85 -8.65 -16.18
N TYR A 249 20.52 -8.61 -16.01
CA TYR A 249 19.63 -7.93 -16.93
C TYR A 249 19.91 -6.42 -17.03
N HIS A 250 20.25 -5.77 -15.92
CA HIS A 250 20.48 -4.33 -15.88
C HIS A 250 21.93 -3.89 -16.15
N GLY A 251 22.91 -4.77 -15.94
CA GLY A 251 24.34 -4.40 -16.04
C GLY A 251 25.28 -5.52 -16.44
N GLY A 252 24.76 -6.64 -16.97
CA GLY A 252 25.58 -7.77 -17.40
C GLY A 252 26.45 -8.34 -16.29
N ALA A 253 27.67 -8.76 -16.63
CA ALA A 253 28.64 -9.32 -15.69
C ALA A 253 29.00 -8.32 -14.56
N ASP A 254 29.14 -7.04 -14.89
CA ASP A 254 29.49 -6.00 -13.92
C ASP A 254 28.35 -5.78 -12.91
N GLY A 255 27.10 -5.85 -13.38
CA GLY A 255 25.93 -5.81 -12.50
C GLY A 255 25.94 -6.95 -11.47
N VAL A 256 26.26 -8.18 -11.91
CA VAL A 256 26.40 -9.33 -11.02
C VAL A 256 27.54 -9.15 -10.04
N ALA A 257 28.71 -8.69 -10.49
CA ALA A 257 29.86 -8.45 -9.60
C ALA A 257 29.54 -7.42 -8.51
N GLN A 258 28.94 -6.29 -8.89
CA GLN A 258 28.52 -5.25 -7.95
C GLN A 258 27.50 -5.77 -6.94
N LEU A 259 26.54 -6.60 -7.37
CA LEU A 259 25.58 -7.22 -6.46
C LEU A 259 26.30 -8.09 -5.42
N LEU A 260 27.19 -8.98 -5.87
CA LEU A 260 27.93 -9.91 -5.00
C LEU A 260 28.76 -9.16 -3.96
N ASP A 261 29.36 -8.04 -4.34
CA ASP A 261 30.09 -7.17 -3.43
C ASP A 261 29.17 -6.52 -2.40
N ARG A 262 28.03 -5.94 -2.82
CA ARG A 262 27.06 -5.30 -1.91
C ARG A 262 26.51 -6.25 -0.87
N ILE A 263 26.18 -7.49 -1.24
CA ILE A 263 25.65 -8.49 -0.31
C ILE A 263 26.73 -9.21 0.51
N SER A 264 28.00 -8.82 0.32
CA SER A 264 29.18 -9.46 0.91
C SER A 264 29.16 -10.97 0.68
N ALA A 265 28.97 -11.39 -0.58
CA ALA A 265 28.87 -12.79 -0.94
C ALA A 265 30.16 -13.56 -0.59
N THR A 266 30.00 -14.73 0.02
CA THR A 266 31.11 -15.65 0.31
C THR A 266 31.72 -16.19 -0.99
N ALA A 267 32.92 -16.79 -0.91
CA ALA A 267 33.54 -17.40 -2.09
C ALA A 267 32.64 -18.47 -2.74
N ASP A 268 32.06 -19.34 -1.93
CA ASP A 268 31.15 -20.40 -2.40
C ASP A 268 29.86 -19.83 -3.01
N GLU A 269 29.28 -18.79 -2.39
CA GLU A 269 28.11 -18.09 -2.94
C GLU A 269 28.44 -17.50 -4.32
N ARG A 270 29.58 -16.80 -4.44
CA ARG A 270 30.01 -16.18 -5.70
C ARG A 270 30.17 -17.22 -6.81
N GLU A 271 30.86 -18.32 -6.53
CA GLU A 271 31.09 -19.37 -7.52
C GLU A 271 29.75 -19.96 -8.00
N ASN A 272 28.87 -20.31 -7.06
CA ASN A 272 27.57 -20.90 -7.39
C ASN A 272 26.66 -19.94 -8.15
N ILE A 273 26.63 -18.66 -7.75
CA ILE A 273 25.81 -17.63 -8.39
C ILE A 273 26.30 -17.36 -9.81
N ILE A 274 27.61 -17.19 -10.02
CA ILE A 274 28.19 -16.94 -11.35
C ILE A 274 27.91 -18.13 -12.27
N ARG A 275 28.10 -19.36 -11.78
CA ARG A 275 27.84 -20.58 -12.57
C ARG A 275 26.37 -20.71 -12.98
N GLY A 276 25.45 -20.33 -12.08
CA GLY A 276 24.02 -20.47 -12.29
C GLY A 276 23.38 -19.33 -13.08
N THR A 277 24.01 -18.15 -13.18
CA THR A 277 23.36 -16.94 -13.72
C THR A 277 23.62 -16.80 -15.21
N PRO A 278 22.60 -16.94 -16.08
CA PRO A 278 22.77 -16.67 -17.50
C PRO A 278 23.00 -15.18 -17.72
N ILE A 279 24.14 -14.83 -18.32
CA ILE A 279 24.45 -13.45 -18.71
C ILE A 279 23.98 -13.25 -20.16
N PRO A 280 23.05 -12.31 -20.42
CA PRO A 280 22.58 -12.05 -21.78
C PRO A 280 23.74 -11.66 -22.73
N PRO A 281 23.81 -12.21 -23.96
CA PRO A 281 24.81 -11.77 -24.91
C PRO A 281 24.58 -10.30 -25.30
N GLY A 282 25.61 -9.45 -25.16
CA GLY A 282 25.58 -8.05 -25.57
C GLY A 282 25.35 -7.00 -24.47
N SER A 283 25.28 -7.39 -23.19
CA SER A 283 25.17 -6.45 -22.06
C SER A 283 26.51 -5.89 -21.56
N GLY A 284 27.61 -6.11 -22.29
CA GLY A 284 28.91 -5.48 -22.03
C GLY A 284 29.09 -4.25 -22.93
N ASN A 285 29.36 -3.10 -22.33
CA ASN A 285 29.57 -1.77 -22.93
C ASN A 285 28.30 -0.95 -23.22
N ARG A 286 27.77 -0.30 -22.18
CA ARG A 286 27.26 1.07 -22.28
C ARG A 286 27.77 1.90 -21.10
#